data_AF-A0AA39D3R0-F1
#
_entry.id   AF-A0AA39D3R0-F1
#
_cell.length_a   1.000
_cell.length_b   1.000
_cell.length_c   1.000
_cell.angle_alpha   90.00
_cell.angle_beta   90.00
_cell.angle_gamma   90.00
#
_symmetry.space_group_name_H-M   'P 1'
#
loop_
_entity.id
_entity.type
_entity.pdbx_description
1 polymer ?
#
loop_
_entity_poly.entity_id
_entity_poly.type
_entity_poly.pdbx_seq_one_letter_code
_entity_poly.pdbx_strand_id
1 'polypeptide(L)'
;MAQDVVDYQPATNTVKLRGRTFMSAGTHETLPKDFPGGYRQWWEGGVYENEYVEEDGVWKILRLRYYPFWHGRFTEGWQHCSEYVPLFTQTYPIVENGPDELIENFRLWPDTRVVPFHYPHPITGKDVAEDDMKAPKYREAASSAPAARVIDDWIA
;
A
#
# COMPACT_ATOMS: atom_id res chain seq x y z
N MET A 1 17.12 -3.58 3.01
CA MET A 1 16.70 -4.77 3.76
C MET A 1 15.19 -4.85 3.60
N ALA A 2 14.67 -5.83 2.88
CA ALA A 2 13.23 -6.06 2.80
C ALA A 2 12.78 -6.73 4.12
N GLN A 3 11.72 -6.20 4.72
CA GLN A 3 11.15 -6.69 5.98
C GLN A 3 9.75 -7.23 5.69
N ASP A 4 9.70 -8.17 4.76
CA ASP A 4 8.43 -8.77 4.35
C ASP A 4 8.04 -9.84 5.38
N VAL A 5 6.75 -9.88 5.72
CA VAL A 5 6.16 -10.86 6.63
C VAL A 5 5.12 -11.65 5.87
N VAL A 6 5.27 -12.97 5.91
CA VAL A 6 4.37 -13.95 5.31
C VAL A 6 3.78 -14.77 6.44
N ASP A 7 2.48 -14.65 6.66
CA ASP A 7 1.73 -15.40 7.67
C ASP A 7 0.83 -16.43 6.99
N TYR A 8 1.24 -17.70 7.02
CA TYR A 8 0.49 -18.81 6.43
C TYR A 8 -0.46 -19.42 7.46
N GLN A 9 -1.71 -19.58 7.07
CA GLN A 9 -2.81 -20.11 7.88
C GLN A 9 -3.18 -21.51 7.36
N PRO A 10 -2.68 -22.60 7.97
CA PRO A 10 -2.86 -23.95 7.43
C PRO A 10 -4.30 -24.48 7.51
N ALA A 11 -5.12 -23.93 8.40
CA ALA A 11 -6.51 -24.37 8.56
C ALA A 11 -7.40 -23.99 7.37
N THR A 12 -7.06 -22.88 6.71
CA THR A 12 -7.83 -22.24 5.65
C THR A 12 -7.07 -22.26 4.31
N ASN A 13 -5.82 -22.71 4.29
CA ASN A 13 -4.89 -22.59 3.17
C ASN A 13 -4.85 -21.16 2.60
N THR A 14 -4.70 -20.20 3.51
CA THR A 14 -4.61 -18.78 3.16
C THR A 14 -3.31 -18.17 3.67
N VAL A 15 -2.90 -17.06 3.07
CA VAL A 15 -1.69 -16.31 3.47
C VAL A 15 -2.04 -14.84 3.58
N LYS A 16 -1.56 -14.20 4.64
CA LYS A 16 -1.48 -12.73 4.74
C LYS A 16 -0.04 -12.30 4.52
N LEU A 17 0.16 -11.26 3.71
CA LEU A 17 1.48 -10.76 3.33
C LEU A 17 1.57 -9.27 3.59
N ARG A 18 2.53 -8.90 4.43
CA ARG A 18 3.03 -7.53 4.50
C ARG A 18 4.31 -7.45 3.69
N GLY A 19 4.32 -6.61 2.65
CA GLY A 19 5.51 -6.37 1.84
C GLY A 19 5.84 -4.89 1.75
N ARG A 20 7.10 -4.49 1.93
CA ARG A 20 7.51 -3.09 1.69
C ARG A 20 8.07 -2.95 0.29
N THR A 21 7.46 -2.08 -0.51
CA THR A 21 7.91 -1.84 -1.88
C THR A 21 8.66 -0.53 -2.00
N PHE A 22 9.69 -0.57 -2.84
CA PHE A 22 10.34 0.58 -3.40
C PHE A 22 10.46 0.31 -4.91
N MET A 23 9.70 1.06 -5.69
CA MET A 23 9.55 0.84 -7.13
C MET A 23 10.14 2.02 -7.90
N SER A 24 10.73 1.71 -9.05
CA SER A 24 11.08 2.67 -10.09
C SER A 24 10.26 2.32 -11.32
N ALA A 25 9.56 3.32 -11.86
CA ALA A 25 8.68 3.13 -13.00
C ALA A 25 8.77 4.32 -13.96
N GLY A 26 8.44 4.07 -15.22
CA GLY A 26 8.51 5.09 -16.24
C GLY A 26 8.21 4.59 -17.63
N THR A 27 8.29 5.50 -18.58
CA THR A 27 8.12 5.24 -20.01
C THR A 27 9.44 5.51 -20.75
N HIS A 28 9.74 4.67 -21.74
CA HIS A 28 10.91 4.84 -22.59
C HIS A 28 10.66 5.92 -23.65
N GLU A 29 11.71 6.60 -24.12
CA GLU A 29 11.62 7.69 -25.11
C GLU A 29 11.04 7.24 -26.47
N THR A 30 11.07 5.94 -26.76
CA THR A 30 10.52 5.37 -28.00
C THR A 30 9.00 5.33 -28.03
N LEU A 31 8.31 5.61 -26.92
CA LEU A 31 6.84 5.70 -26.94
C LEU A 31 6.36 6.93 -27.73
N PRO A 32 5.21 6.82 -28.41
CA PRO A 32 4.53 7.96 -29.01
C PRO A 32 4.24 9.05 -27.97
N LYS A 33 4.32 10.33 -28.37
CA LYS A 33 4.08 11.47 -27.48
C LYS A 33 2.64 11.55 -26.96
N ASP A 34 1.71 10.96 -27.68
CA ASP A 34 0.28 10.84 -27.35
C ASP A 34 -0.04 9.60 -26.50
N PHE A 35 0.98 8.83 -26.08
CA PHE A 35 0.77 7.73 -25.14
C PHE A 35 0.16 8.26 -23.83
N PRO A 36 -0.93 7.65 -23.32
CA PRO A 36 -1.54 8.05 -22.06
C PRO A 36 -0.52 8.11 -20.90
N GLY A 37 -0.36 9.28 -20.29
CA GLY A 37 0.62 9.52 -19.23
C GLY A 37 2.01 9.98 -19.71
N GLY A 38 2.26 10.01 -21.02
CA GLY A 38 3.44 10.62 -21.65
C GLY A 38 4.79 10.07 -21.21
N TYR A 39 5.86 10.85 -21.44
CA TYR A 39 7.19 10.57 -20.90
C TYR A 39 7.24 10.88 -19.41
N ARG A 40 7.48 9.84 -18.60
CA ARG A 40 7.43 9.95 -17.16
C ARG A 40 8.41 8.97 -16.52
N GLN A 41 9.06 9.39 -15.44
CA GLN A 41 9.98 8.56 -14.65
C GLN A 41 9.84 8.96 -13.19
N TRP A 42 9.53 7.99 -12.33
CA TRP A 42 9.32 8.24 -10.92
C TRP A 42 9.78 7.06 -10.08
N TRP A 43 10.01 7.37 -8.81
CA TRP A 43 10.15 6.41 -7.75
C TRP A 43 8.88 6.42 -6.93
N GLU A 44 8.56 5.29 -6.32
CA GLU A 44 7.49 5.22 -5.35
C GLU A 44 7.84 4.28 -4.21
N GLY A 45 7.22 4.52 -3.07
CA GLY A 45 7.32 3.65 -1.92
C GLY A 45 5.96 3.45 -1.29
N GLY A 46 5.72 2.23 -0.84
CA GLY A 46 4.45 1.84 -0.25
C GLY A 46 4.54 0.52 0.48
N VAL A 47 3.38 0.05 0.93
CA VAL A 47 3.23 -1.23 1.60
C VAL A 47 2.10 -2.02 0.94
N TYR A 48 2.35 -3.30 0.75
CA TYR A 48 1.33 -4.30 0.44
C TYR A 48 0.80 -4.92 1.73
N GLU A 49 -0.51 -5.06 1.85
CA GLU A 49 -1.19 -5.95 2.81
C GLU A 49 -2.12 -6.91 2.07
N ASN A 50 -1.50 -7.85 1.38
CA ASN A 50 -2.19 -8.75 0.47
C ASN A 50 -2.69 -10.00 1.18
N GLU A 51 -3.72 -10.61 0.59
CA GLU A 51 -4.24 -11.90 0.99
C GLU A 51 -4.19 -12.86 -0.19
N TYR A 52 -3.80 -14.10 0.07
CA TYR A 52 -3.71 -15.16 -0.93
C TYR A 52 -4.50 -16.39 -0.44
N VAL A 53 -5.00 -17.16 -1.40
CA VAL A 53 -5.72 -18.41 -1.16
C VAL A 53 -5.17 -19.49 -2.09
N GLU A 54 -5.08 -20.72 -1.60
CA GLU A 54 -4.76 -21.88 -2.41
C GLU A 54 -6.05 -22.56 -2.90
N GLU A 55 -6.22 -22.64 -4.22
CA GLU A 55 -7.33 -23.36 -4.85
C GLU A 55 -6.76 -24.41 -5.81
N ASP A 56 -7.17 -25.68 -5.64
CA ASP A 56 -6.72 -26.81 -6.46
C ASP A 56 -5.18 -26.92 -6.57
N GLY A 57 -4.47 -26.63 -5.48
CA GLY A 57 -3.00 -26.66 -5.43
C GLY A 57 -2.31 -25.45 -6.07
N VAL A 58 -3.06 -24.39 -6.39
CA VAL A 58 -2.55 -23.16 -7.01
C VAL A 58 -2.83 -21.96 -6.12
N TRP A 59 -1.78 -21.25 -5.74
CA TRP A 59 -1.87 -19.99 -5.01
C TRP A 59 -2.35 -18.85 -5.91
N LYS A 60 -3.36 -18.12 -5.45
CA LYS A 60 -3.96 -16.98 -6.15
C LYS A 60 -3.98 -15.77 -5.22
N ILE A 61 -3.91 -14.58 -5.82
CA ILE A 61 -4.17 -13.33 -5.09
C ILE A 61 -5.67 -13.30 -4.83
N LEU A 62 -6.05 -13.31 -3.55
CA LEU A 62 -7.43 -13.12 -3.14
C LEU A 62 -7.74 -11.63 -3.01
N ARG A 63 -6.85 -10.87 -2.35
CA ARG A 63 -6.95 -9.40 -2.24
C ARG A 63 -5.59 -8.75 -2.42
N LEU A 64 -5.52 -7.83 -3.38
CA LEU A 64 -4.37 -6.99 -3.63
C LEU A 64 -4.60 -5.63 -2.97
N ARG A 65 -3.93 -5.36 -1.85
CA ARG A 65 -4.01 -4.05 -1.18
C ARG A 65 -2.66 -3.36 -1.23
N TYR A 66 -2.55 -2.40 -2.15
CA TYR A 66 -1.38 -1.55 -2.26
C TYR A 66 -1.65 -0.17 -1.68
N TYR A 67 -0.85 0.23 -0.69
CA TYR A 67 -0.88 1.56 -0.09
C TYR A 67 0.39 2.33 -0.49
N PRO A 68 0.38 3.06 -1.61
CA PRO A 68 1.47 3.96 -1.96
C PRO A 68 1.50 5.15 -0.98
N PHE A 69 2.66 5.43 -0.39
CA PHE A 69 2.83 6.56 0.52
C PHE A 69 3.34 7.81 -0.19
N TRP A 70 4.15 7.64 -1.23
CA TRP A 70 4.73 8.78 -1.93
C TRP A 70 5.12 8.39 -3.36
N HIS A 71 5.05 9.37 -4.27
CA HIS A 71 5.77 9.33 -5.55
C HIS A 71 6.80 10.46 -5.58
N GLY A 72 8.01 10.13 -6.00
CA GLY A 72 9.11 11.07 -6.14
C GLY A 72 9.55 11.16 -7.60
N ARG A 73 9.61 12.38 -8.14
CA ARG A 73 10.27 12.58 -9.43
C ARG A 73 11.76 12.30 -9.30
N PHE A 74 12.36 11.72 -10.33
CA PHE A 74 13.80 11.45 -10.33
C PHE A 74 14.63 12.72 -10.12
N THR A 75 14.21 13.84 -10.72
CA THR A 75 14.94 15.11 -10.73
C THR A 75 14.77 15.96 -9.48
N GLU A 76 13.65 15.80 -8.76
CA GLU A 76 13.32 16.61 -7.57
C GLU A 76 13.49 15.81 -6.26
N GLY A 77 13.39 14.49 -6.32
CA GLY A 77 13.44 13.61 -5.15
C GLY A 77 12.10 13.48 -4.41
N TRP A 78 12.02 12.51 -3.50
CA TRP A 78 10.78 12.12 -2.81
C TRP A 78 10.27 13.15 -1.79
N GLN A 79 11.10 14.12 -1.38
CA GLN A 79 10.67 15.23 -0.50
C GLN A 79 9.62 16.13 -1.16
N HIS A 80 9.60 16.20 -2.49
CA HIS A 80 8.63 16.95 -3.28
C HIS A 80 7.56 15.99 -3.81
N CYS A 81 6.97 15.21 -2.89
CA CYS A 81 5.98 14.20 -3.24
C CYS A 81 4.89 14.81 -4.13
N SER A 82 4.59 14.13 -5.23
CA SER A 82 3.54 14.52 -6.17
C SER A 82 2.59 13.35 -6.41
N GLU A 83 1.33 13.63 -6.73
CA GLU A 83 0.39 12.60 -7.17
C GLU A 83 0.66 12.25 -8.65
N TYR A 84 1.83 11.64 -8.88
CA TYR A 84 2.35 11.36 -10.22
C TYR A 84 1.56 10.28 -10.98
N VAL A 85 1.05 9.28 -10.24
CA VAL A 85 0.06 8.31 -10.71
C VAL A 85 -1.31 8.70 -10.13
N PRO A 86 -2.31 8.99 -10.96
CA PRO A 86 -3.66 9.29 -10.48
C PRO A 86 -4.26 8.11 -9.74
N LEU A 87 -4.92 8.38 -8.61
CA LEU A 87 -5.70 7.38 -7.89
C LEU A 87 -6.97 7.05 -8.68
N PHE A 88 -7.42 5.80 -8.56
CA PHE A 88 -8.71 5.40 -9.10
C PHE A 88 -9.84 6.12 -8.37
N THR A 89 -10.82 6.62 -9.13
CA THR A 89 -12.03 7.27 -8.61
C THR A 89 -13.28 6.45 -8.87
N GLN A 90 -13.16 5.34 -9.61
CA GLN A 90 -14.24 4.45 -10.02
C GLN A 90 -13.70 3.01 -10.03
N THR A 91 -14.59 2.06 -9.81
CA THR A 91 -14.26 0.63 -9.74
C THR A 91 -14.41 -0.05 -11.10
N TYR A 92 -13.93 -1.29 -11.20
CA TYR A 92 -14.34 -2.21 -12.25
C TYR A 92 -15.87 -2.48 -12.16
N PRO A 93 -16.60 -2.60 -13.28
CA PRO A 93 -16.15 -2.56 -14.67
C PRO A 93 -16.15 -1.16 -15.32
N ILE A 94 -16.44 -0.08 -14.57
CA ILE A 94 -16.49 1.28 -15.15
C ILE A 94 -15.11 1.69 -15.67
N VAL A 95 -14.06 1.35 -14.93
CA VAL A 95 -12.67 1.42 -15.38
C VAL A 95 -12.18 -0.01 -15.55
N GLU A 96 -11.79 -0.38 -16.77
CA GLU A 96 -11.39 -1.76 -17.10
C GLU A 96 -10.27 -2.30 -16.20
N ASN A 97 -9.31 -1.44 -15.84
CA ASN A 97 -8.21 -1.77 -14.92
C ASN A 97 -8.42 -1.17 -13.51
N GLY A 98 -9.65 -0.79 -13.16
CA GLY A 98 -9.98 -0.25 -11.85
C GLY A 98 -10.00 -1.34 -10.78
N PRO A 99 -9.93 -0.97 -9.50
CA PRO A 99 -10.07 -1.92 -8.40
C PRO A 99 -11.53 -2.38 -8.26
N ASP A 100 -11.74 -3.47 -7.55
CA ASP A 100 -13.08 -3.92 -7.14
C ASP A 100 -13.72 -2.96 -6.12
N GLU A 101 -12.88 -2.37 -5.25
CA GLU A 101 -13.30 -1.46 -4.18
C GLU A 101 -12.40 -0.24 -4.09
N LEU A 102 -12.98 0.89 -3.69
CA LEU A 102 -12.25 2.14 -3.45
C LEU A 102 -11.98 2.32 -1.96
N ILE A 103 -10.78 2.80 -1.64
CA ILE A 103 -10.46 3.23 -0.28
C ILE A 103 -10.85 4.69 -0.13
N GLU A 104 -11.81 4.96 0.76
CA GLU A 104 -12.23 6.33 1.06
C GLU A 104 -11.10 7.17 1.66
N ASN A 105 -11.04 8.43 1.27
CA ASN A 105 -10.08 9.41 1.79
C ASN A 105 -8.62 8.94 1.71
N PHE A 106 -8.28 8.12 0.71
CA PHE A 106 -6.91 7.75 0.43
C PHE A 106 -6.15 8.94 -0.14
N ARG A 107 -4.99 9.23 0.43
CA ARG A 107 -4.03 10.21 -0.07
C ARG A 107 -2.62 9.68 0.14
N LEU A 108 -1.72 10.14 -0.73
CA LEU A 108 -0.29 10.01 -0.52
C LEU A 108 0.16 11.04 0.55
N TRP A 109 1.47 11.20 0.73
CA TRP A 109 2.04 12.28 1.54
C TRP A 109 1.30 13.61 1.31
N PRO A 110 0.85 14.30 2.38
CA PRO A 110 1.29 14.18 3.77
C PRO A 110 0.52 13.16 4.63
N ASP A 111 -0.35 12.32 4.06
CA ASP A 111 -1.01 11.26 4.83
C ASP A 111 -0.03 10.13 5.18
N THR A 112 0.40 10.12 6.44
CA THR A 112 1.35 9.15 6.99
C THR A 112 0.69 8.12 7.90
N ARG A 113 -0.63 7.94 7.81
CA ARG A 113 -1.34 6.93 8.62
C ARG A 113 -0.78 5.54 8.37
N VAL A 114 -0.51 4.83 9.47
CA VAL A 114 0.01 3.46 9.44
C VAL A 114 -1.02 2.53 8.83
N VAL A 115 -0.57 1.62 7.94
CA VAL A 115 -1.39 0.48 7.49
C VAL A 115 -1.39 -0.55 8.64
N PRO A 116 -2.56 -0.99 9.13
CA PRO A 116 -2.64 -1.86 10.30
C PRO A 116 -1.94 -3.20 10.04
N PHE A 117 -1.25 -3.72 11.05
CA PHE A 117 -0.55 -5.01 10.96
C PHE A 117 -1.56 -6.15 11.09
N HIS A 118 -1.47 -7.16 10.23
CA HIS A 118 -2.27 -8.38 10.38
C HIS A 118 -1.72 -9.35 11.44
N TYR A 119 -0.54 -9.07 11.99
CA TYR A 119 0.20 -9.96 12.87
C TYR A 119 0.69 -9.22 14.13
N PRO A 120 0.75 -9.90 15.29
CA PRO A 120 1.40 -9.37 16.48
C PRO A 120 2.92 -9.40 16.33
N HIS A 121 3.63 -8.68 17.19
CA HIS A 121 5.09 -8.67 17.17
C HIS A 121 5.67 -10.09 17.34
N PRO A 122 6.53 -10.59 16.42
CA PRO A 122 6.85 -12.01 16.28
C PRO A 122 7.62 -12.61 17.46
N ILE A 123 8.25 -11.78 18.30
CA ILE A 123 8.99 -12.23 19.49
C ILE A 123 8.15 -12.11 20.76
N THR A 124 7.26 -11.11 20.85
CA THR A 124 6.56 -10.78 22.10
C THR A 124 5.10 -11.23 22.09
N GLY A 125 4.54 -11.52 20.91
CA GLY A 125 3.13 -11.85 20.73
C GLY A 125 2.18 -10.70 21.05
N LYS A 126 2.69 -9.45 21.17
CA LYS A 126 1.88 -8.27 21.49
C LYS A 126 1.62 -7.43 20.25
N ASP A 127 0.44 -6.86 20.17
CA ASP A 127 0.12 -5.84 19.18
C ASP A 127 0.91 -4.55 19.44
N VAL A 128 1.12 -3.78 18.38
CA VAL A 128 1.67 -2.43 18.48
C VAL A 128 0.68 -1.55 19.24
N ALA A 129 1.16 -0.74 20.18
CA ALA A 129 0.28 0.13 20.95
C ALA A 129 -0.43 1.12 20.02
N GLU A 130 -1.69 1.46 20.33
CA GLU A 130 -2.50 2.33 19.48
C GLU A 130 -1.83 3.70 19.22
N ASP A 131 -1.15 4.26 20.21
CA ASP A 131 -0.43 5.52 20.07
C ASP A 131 0.81 5.41 19.18
N ASP A 132 1.47 4.25 19.14
CA ASP A 132 2.63 3.98 18.26
C ASP A 132 2.20 3.77 16.79
N MET A 133 0.89 3.57 16.56
CA MET A 133 0.30 3.46 15.22
C MET A 133 -0.09 4.83 14.63
N LYS A 134 0.17 5.93 15.35
CA LYS A 134 -0.15 7.31 14.95
C LYS A 134 1.13 8.07 14.62
N ALA A 135 1.00 9.04 13.71
CA ALA A 135 2.12 9.85 13.23
C ALA A 135 1.91 11.35 13.54
N PRO A 136 2.03 11.78 14.81
CA PRO A 136 1.90 13.19 15.19
C PRO A 136 3.07 14.01 14.66
N LYS A 137 2.88 15.33 14.60
CA LYS A 137 3.99 16.24 14.32
C LYS A 137 5.03 16.16 15.45
N TYR A 138 6.26 16.54 15.12
CA TYR A 138 7.36 16.55 16.07
C TYR A 138 6.98 17.31 17.36
N ARG A 139 7.06 16.62 18.50
CA ARG A 139 6.70 17.07 19.86
C ARG A 139 5.21 17.26 20.15
N GLU A 140 4.31 16.86 19.26
CA GLU A 140 2.89 16.77 19.56
C GLU A 140 2.52 15.39 20.14
N ALA A 141 1.38 15.32 20.84
CA ALA A 141 0.87 14.07 21.39
C ALA A 141 0.26 13.18 20.29
N ALA A 142 0.28 11.86 20.47
CA ALA A 142 -0.31 10.92 19.51
C ALA A 142 -1.80 11.20 19.23
N SER A 143 -2.53 11.73 20.21
CA SER A 143 -3.93 12.14 20.08
C SER A 143 -4.17 13.31 19.13
N SER A 144 -3.13 14.05 18.70
CA SER A 144 -3.25 15.10 17.68
C SER A 144 -3.22 14.56 16.25
N ALA A 145 -2.76 13.32 16.06
CA ALA A 145 -2.71 12.67 14.76
C ALA A 145 -3.99 11.86 14.49
N PRO A 146 -4.35 11.70 13.21
CA PRO A 146 -5.39 10.76 12.84
C PRO A 146 -4.99 9.33 13.22
N ALA A 147 -5.99 8.49 13.49
CA ALA A 147 -5.80 7.07 13.75
C ALA A 147 -5.16 6.37 12.53
N ALA A 148 -4.61 5.19 12.77
CA ALA A 148 -4.16 4.29 11.72
C ALA A 148 -5.28 4.01 10.70
N ARG A 149 -4.90 3.53 9.52
CA ARG A 149 -5.86 3.02 8.55
C ARG A 149 -6.60 1.82 9.12
N VAL A 150 -7.77 1.53 8.55
CA VAL A 150 -8.58 0.38 8.92
C VAL A 150 -8.59 -0.59 7.75
N ILE A 151 -8.43 -1.87 8.08
CA ILE A 151 -8.75 -3.01 7.22
C ILE A 151 -9.67 -3.87 8.08
N ASP A 152 -10.95 -3.93 7.73
CA ASP A 152 -12.01 -4.60 8.51
C ASP A 152 -12.54 -5.85 7.81
N ASP A 153 -12.06 -6.12 6.59
CA ASP A 153 -12.50 -7.21 5.73
C ASP A 153 -11.51 -8.38 5.67
N TRP A 154 -10.56 -8.49 6.62
CA TRP A 154 -9.59 -9.59 6.69
C TRP A 154 -10.26 -10.96 6.51
N ILE A 155 -9.59 -11.87 5.81
CA ILE A 155 -9.97 -13.28 5.85
C ILE A 155 -9.85 -13.80 7.29
N ALA A 156 -10.85 -14.59 7.66
CA ALA A 156 -10.93 -15.29 8.94
C ALA A 156 -9.81 -16.32 9.08
#